data_AF-A0A7J6VK95-F1
#
_entry.id   AF-A0A7J6VK95-F1
#
_cell.length_a   1.000
_cell.length_b   1.000
_cell.length_c   1.000
_cell.angle_alpha   90.00
_cell.angle_beta   90.00
_cell.angle_gamma   90.00
#
_symmetry.space_group_name_H-M   'P 1'
#
loop_
_entity.id
_entity.type
_entity.pdbx_description
1 polymer ?
#
loop_
_entity_poly.entity_id
_entity_poly.type
_entity_poly.pdbx_seq_one_letter_code
_entity_poly.pdbx_strand_id
1 'polypeptide(L)'
;IFCRKHVSDMLSEALLCFGASSTSIDEPDKSKDEDEICINSIFTEDQDVSTCISHAADSIGLKEMPSYEVINNEKYEWIKKAKARRQFKVLRLGGGSQDEPRQASVGG
;
A
#
# COMPACT_ATOMS: atom_id res chain seq x y z
N ILE A 1 -8.44 -3.41 9.10
CA ILE A 1 -9.65 -4.25 9.30
C ILE A 1 -9.14 -5.60 9.78
N PHE A 2 -9.48 -6.04 10.99
CA PHE A 2 -9.03 -7.33 11.50
C PHE A 2 -10.06 -8.41 11.22
N CYS A 3 -9.56 -9.58 10.82
CA CYS A 3 -10.38 -10.73 10.50
C CYS A 3 -9.58 -12.03 10.67
N ARG A 4 -10.28 -13.17 10.61
CA ARG A 4 -9.62 -14.47 10.66
C ARG A 4 -8.89 -14.76 9.34
N LYS A 5 -7.74 -15.43 9.43
CA LYS A 5 -6.91 -15.78 8.26
C LYS A 5 -7.67 -16.55 7.17
N HIS A 6 -8.61 -17.42 7.54
CA HIS A 6 -9.38 -18.18 6.54
C HIS A 6 -10.45 -17.36 5.79
N VAL A 7 -10.83 -16.18 6.28
CA VAL A 7 -11.79 -15.29 5.61
C VAL A 7 -11.12 -14.13 4.89
N SER A 8 -9.82 -13.92 5.08
CA SER A 8 -9.15 -12.70 4.63
C SER A 8 -9.15 -12.52 3.13
N ASP A 9 -8.94 -13.60 2.38
CA ASP A 9 -8.87 -13.55 0.93
C ASP A 9 -10.23 -13.18 0.35
N MET A 10 -11.29 -13.83 0.84
CA MET A 10 -12.66 -13.54 0.46
C MET A 10 -13.07 -12.12 0.86
N LEU A 11 -12.71 -11.67 2.06
CA LEU A 11 -13.01 -10.33 2.53
C LEU A 11 -12.27 -9.27 1.72
N SER A 12 -11.00 -9.52 1.36
CA SER A 12 -10.20 -8.64 0.50
C SER A 12 -10.84 -8.44 -0.87
N GLU A 13 -11.28 -9.53 -1.51
CA GLU A 13 -12.00 -9.48 -2.79
C GLU A 13 -13.33 -8.74 -2.66
N ALA A 14 -14.10 -9.05 -1.62
CA ALA A 14 -15.38 -8.38 -1.37
C ALA A 14 -15.18 -6.87 -1.15
N LEU A 15 -14.19 -6.46 -0.36
CA LEU A 15 -13.88 -5.05 -0.14
C LEU A 15 -13.63 -4.31 -1.46
N LEU A 16 -12.87 -4.91 -2.39
CA LEU A 16 -12.65 -4.35 -3.73
C LEU A 16 -13.96 -4.26 -4.54
N CYS A 17 -14.82 -5.28 -4.47
CA CYS A 17 -16.13 -5.24 -5.13
C CYS A 17 -17.08 -4.17 -4.59
N PHE A 18 -16.99 -3.85 -3.30
CA PHE A 18 -17.91 -2.93 -2.62
C PHE A 18 -17.36 -1.52 -2.42
N GLY A 19 -16.22 -1.15 -3.01
CA GLY A 19 -15.78 0.24 -3.09
C GLY A 19 -14.34 0.52 -2.65
N ALA A 20 -13.59 -0.48 -2.18
CA ALA A 20 -12.17 -0.31 -1.97
C ALA A 20 -11.43 -0.14 -3.30
N SER A 21 -10.57 0.85 -3.37
CA SER A 21 -9.66 1.05 -4.51
C SER A 21 -8.46 0.11 -4.47
N SER A 22 -8.07 -0.32 -3.27
CA SER A 22 -6.94 -1.20 -3.04
C SER A 22 -7.08 -1.90 -1.70
N THR A 23 -6.62 -3.14 -1.62
CA THR A 23 -6.52 -3.93 -0.40
C THR A 23 -5.14 -4.56 -0.31
N SER A 24 -4.63 -4.70 0.91
CA SER A 24 -3.37 -5.37 1.21
C SER A 24 -3.46 -6.08 2.56
N ILE A 25 -2.97 -7.30 2.63
CA ILE A 25 -2.93 -8.08 3.87
C ILE A 25 -1.61 -7.82 4.58
N ASP A 26 -1.68 -7.54 5.88
CA ASP A 26 -0.55 -7.35 6.78
C ASP A 26 -0.64 -8.37 7.92
N GLU A 27 0.42 -9.16 8.10
CA GLU A 27 0.53 -10.12 9.20
C GLU A 27 1.14 -9.39 10.40
N PRO A 28 0.41 -9.23 11.52
CA PRO A 28 0.95 -8.53 12.67
C PRO A 28 2.11 -9.31 13.30
N ASP A 29 3.27 -8.65 13.46
CA ASP A 29 4.50 -9.24 14.06
C ASP A 29 4.31 -9.86 15.47
N LYS A 30 3.19 -9.57 16.16
CA LYS A 30 2.94 -9.92 17.57
C LYS A 30 1.45 -10.09 17.94
N SER A 31 0.62 -10.71 17.09
CA SER A 31 -0.71 -11.09 17.58
C SER A 31 -0.59 -12.22 18.61
N LYS A 32 -1.37 -12.13 19.71
CA LYS A 32 -1.52 -13.24 20.67
C LYS A 32 -2.39 -14.36 20.08
N ASP A 33 -3.11 -14.04 19.02
CA ASP A 33 -3.99 -14.91 18.26
C ASP A 33 -3.36 -15.15 16.89
N GLU A 34 -2.82 -16.35 16.68
CA GLU A 34 -2.14 -16.77 15.43
C GLU A 34 -3.08 -16.77 14.21
N ASP A 35 -4.40 -16.71 14.46
CA ASP A 35 -5.44 -16.77 13.44
C ASP A 35 -5.97 -15.39 13.00
N GLU A 36 -5.53 -14.29 13.63
CA GLU A 36 -6.00 -12.94 13.30
C GLU A 36 -4.99 -12.19 12.42
N ILE A 37 -5.49 -11.58 11.34
CA ILE A 37 -4.67 -10.78 10.43
C ILE A 37 -5.32 -9.42 10.15
N CYS A 38 -4.53 -8.46 9.68
CA CYS A 38 -5.01 -7.14 9.30
C CYS A 38 -5.12 -7.02 7.78
N ILE A 39 -6.27 -6.55 7.30
CA ILE A 39 -6.46 -6.05 5.94
C ILE A 39 -6.43 -4.53 5.99
N ASN A 40 -5.46 -3.95 5.29
CA ASN A 40 -5.42 -2.53 4.98
C ASN A 40 -6.19 -2.32 3.68
N SER A 41 -7.08 -1.33 3.68
CA SER A 41 -7.92 -1.00 2.53
C SER A 41 -7.94 0.50 2.32
N ILE A 42 -7.96 0.94 1.06
CA ILE A 42 -8.02 2.35 0.67
C ILE A 42 -9.37 2.61 0.01
N PHE A 43 -10.12 3.56 0.58
CA PHE A 43 -11.39 4.03 0.06
C PHE A 43 -11.25 5.48 -0.41
N THR A 44 -12.05 5.88 -1.40
CA THR A 44 -12.12 7.26 -1.86
C THR A 44 -13.00 8.10 -0.93
N GLU A 45 -12.84 9.43 -0.95
CA GLU A 45 -13.53 10.37 -0.04
C GLU A 45 -15.06 10.36 -0.20
N ASP A 46 -15.58 9.85 -1.31
CA ASP A 46 -17.01 9.75 -1.64
C ASP A 46 -17.69 8.47 -1.11
N GLN A 47 -16.92 7.49 -0.63
CA GLN A 47 -17.46 6.19 -0.20
C GLN A 47 -17.70 6.17 1.32
N ASP A 48 -18.84 5.63 1.73
CA ASP A 48 -19.09 5.30 3.14
C ASP A 48 -18.42 3.97 3.49
N VAL A 49 -17.22 4.08 4.08
CA VAL A 49 -16.39 2.95 4.50
C VAL A 49 -17.17 1.95 5.36
N SER A 50 -18.06 2.41 6.25
CA SER A 50 -18.84 1.52 7.11
C SER A 50 -19.81 0.68 6.30
N THR A 51 -20.50 1.31 5.34
CA THR A 51 -21.45 0.63 4.45
C THR A 51 -20.74 -0.36 3.52
N CYS A 52 -19.59 0.04 2.96
CA CYS A 52 -18.77 -0.85 2.13
C CYS A 52 -18.31 -2.09 2.90
N ILE A 53 -17.82 -1.92 4.13
CA ILE A 53 -17.36 -3.03 4.98
C ILE A 53 -18.54 -3.94 5.37
N SER A 54 -19.70 -3.36 5.72
CA SER A 54 -20.90 -4.15 6.05
C SER A 54 -21.31 -5.03 4.88
N HIS A 55 -21.43 -4.46 3.68
CA HIS A 55 -21.80 -5.22 2.49
C HIS A 55 -20.76 -6.29 2.12
N ALA A 56 -19.47 -5.98 2.26
CA ALA A 56 -18.42 -6.97 2.05
C ALA A 56 -18.53 -8.13 3.03
N ALA A 57 -18.72 -7.84 4.33
CA ALA A 57 -18.90 -8.85 5.37
C ALA A 57 -20.16 -9.72 5.13
N ASP A 58 -21.28 -9.09 4.81
CA ASP A 58 -22.54 -9.78 4.50
C ASP A 58 -22.40 -10.69 3.28
N SER A 59 -21.67 -10.25 2.24
CA SER A 59 -21.49 -11.00 0.99
C SER A 59 -20.72 -12.32 1.16
N ILE A 60 -19.84 -12.38 2.16
CA ILE A 60 -19.05 -13.58 2.48
C ILE A 60 -19.65 -14.37 3.64
N GLY A 61 -20.81 -13.95 4.16
CA GLY A 61 -21.53 -14.65 5.23
C GLY A 61 -20.93 -14.45 6.62
N LEU A 62 -20.19 -13.36 6.86
CA LEU A 62 -19.78 -12.99 8.21
C LEU A 62 -21.02 -12.58 9.03
N LYS A 63 -21.23 -13.24 10.17
CA LYS A 63 -22.35 -12.93 11.08
C LYS A 63 -22.16 -11.64 11.86
N GLU A 64 -20.91 -11.21 12.01
CA GLU A 64 -20.52 -10.04 12.78
C GLU A 64 -19.61 -9.15 11.95
N MET A 65 -19.74 -7.85 12.15
CA MET A 65 -18.93 -6.85 11.48
C MET A 65 -17.48 -6.97 11.95
N PRO A 66 -16.49 -7.05 11.03
CA PRO A 66 -15.09 -7.11 11.42
C PRO A 66 -14.69 -5.84 12.17
N SER A 67 -13.72 -5.92 13.06
CA SER A 67 -13.20 -4.73 13.74
C SER A 67 -12.33 -3.92 12.76
N TYR A 68 -12.52 -2.60 12.73
CA TYR A 68 -11.76 -1.73 11.84
C TYR A 68 -11.51 -0.36 12.47
N GLU A 69 -10.44 0.26 12.00
CA GLU A 69 -10.08 1.65 12.28
C GLU A 69 -10.06 2.41 10.96
N VAL A 70 -10.70 3.59 10.93
CA VAL A 70 -10.67 4.49 9.77
C VAL A 70 -9.62 5.55 10.04
N ILE A 71 -8.56 5.54 9.24
CA ILE A 71 -7.51 6.55 9.29
C ILE A 71 -7.78 7.56 8.18
N ASN A 72 -8.34 8.71 8.54
CA ASN A 72 -8.44 9.86 7.65
C ASN A 72 -7.05 10.46 7.50
N ASN A 73 -6.26 9.89 6.60
CA ASN A 73 -4.94 10.42 6.27
C ASN A 73 -5.16 11.71 5.48
N GLU A 74 -5.32 12.84 6.19
CA GLU A 74 -5.26 14.16 5.56
C GLU A 74 -4.06 14.13 4.61
N LYS A 75 -4.30 14.47 3.33
CA LYS A 75 -3.39 14.32 2.17
C LYS A 75 -1.93 14.76 2.39
N TYR A 76 -1.61 15.37 3.53
CA TYR A 76 -0.36 16.00 3.90
C TYR A 76 0.53 15.22 4.87
N GLU A 77 0.05 14.31 5.72
CA GLU A 77 0.92 13.73 6.77
C GLU A 77 1.95 12.74 6.21
N TRP A 78 1.57 11.90 5.24
CA TRP A 78 2.53 11.04 4.55
C TRP A 78 3.55 11.85 3.72
N ILE A 79 3.10 12.94 3.08
CA ILE A 79 3.97 13.83 2.30
C ILE A 79 4.93 14.59 3.23
N LYS A 80 4.45 15.10 4.36
CA LYS A 80 5.29 15.75 5.37
C LYS A 80 6.31 14.77 5.93
N LYS A 81 5.91 13.53 6.25
CA LYS A 81 6.81 12.47 6.73
C LYS A 81 7.82 12.04 5.66
N ALA A 82 7.41 11.92 4.40
CA ALA A 82 8.30 11.62 3.28
C ALA A 82 9.26 12.78 2.96
N LYS A 83 8.78 14.03 3.06
CA LYS A 83 9.60 15.24 2.89
C LYS A 83 10.57 15.43 4.06
N ALA A 84 10.19 15.07 5.28
CA ALA A 84 11.09 15.02 6.43
C ALA A 84 12.14 13.90 6.26
N ARG A 85 11.75 12.75 5.70
CA ARG A 85 12.64 11.67 5.27
C ARG A 85 13.25 11.98 3.89
N ARG A 86 14.03 13.05 3.77
CA ARG A 86 14.89 13.32 2.59
C ARG A 86 15.94 12.21 2.39
N GLN A 87 15.54 11.07 1.84
CA GLN A 87 16.42 10.00 1.34
C GLN A 87 16.31 9.80 -0.17
N PHE A 88 15.40 10.50 -0.84
CA PHE A 88 15.31 10.47 -2.29
C PHE A 88 16.48 11.26 -2.91
N LYS A 89 17.57 10.57 -3.26
CA LYS A 89 18.62 11.11 -4.11
C LYS A 89 18.13 11.07 -5.56
N VAL A 90 18.24 12.20 -6.26
CA VAL A 90 18.04 12.26 -7.71
C VAL A 90 19.11 11.38 -8.36
N LEU A 91 18.71 10.26 -8.95
CA LEU A 91 19.61 9.43 -9.76
C LEU A 91 19.80 10.14 -11.11
N ARG A 92 20.95 10.79 -11.28
CA ARG A 92 21.38 11.30 -12.57
C ARG A 92 21.80 10.09 -13.40
N LEU A 93 20.99 9.70 -14.39
CA LEU A 93 21.41 8.74 -15.40
C LEU A 93 22.55 9.39 -16.20
N GLY A 94 23.79 9.02 -15.87
CA GLY A 94 24.96 9.48 -16.59
C GLY A 94 24.91 8.96 -18.02
N GLY A 95 24.83 9.86 -18.99
CA GLY A 95 25.14 9.55 -20.38
C GLY A 95 26.63 9.24 -20.46
N GLY A 96 26.97 7.96 -20.56
CA GLY A 96 28.32 7.52 -20.88
C GLY A 96 28.51 7.45 -22.38
N SER A 97 29.51 8.17 -22.89
CA SER A 97 30.64 7.53 -23.58
C SER A 97 31.80 8.53 -23.63
N GLN A 98 32.83 8.25 -22.85
CA GLN A 98 34.18 8.70 -23.12
C GLN A 98 34.76 7.73 -24.16
N ASP A 99 34.97 8.22 -25.37
CA ASP A 99 35.95 7.64 -26.30
C ASP A 99 37.03 8.71 -26.51
N GLU A 100 38.08 8.65 -25.70
CA GLU A 100 39.41 9.10 -26.07
C GLU A 100 40.35 7.95 -25.70
N PRO A 101 41.28 7.52 -26.58
CA PRO A 101 42.59 8.15 -26.48
C PRO A 101 43.42 8.29 -27.78
N ARG A 102 44.21 9.38 -27.78
CA ARG A 102 45.66 9.47 -28.11
C ARG A 102 46.19 9.48 -29.57
N GLN A 103 46.74 10.66 -29.86
CA GLN A 103 48.04 11.00 -30.44
C GLN A 103 48.29 10.75 -31.94
N ALA A 104 48.33 11.86 -32.69
CA ALA A 104 49.10 11.98 -33.91
C ALA A 104 50.44 12.67 -33.59
N SER A 105 51.54 11.94 -33.74
CA SER A 105 52.89 12.48 -33.87
C SER A 105 53.60 11.70 -34.96
N VAL A 106 53.89 12.37 -36.08
CA VAL A 106 55.16 12.25 -36.80
C VAL A 106 55.39 13.59 -37.52
N GLY A 107 56.47 14.27 -37.15
CA GLY A 107 57.03 15.39 -37.92
C GLY A 107 58.06 14.88 -38.93
N GLY A 108 58.26 15.71 -39.97
CA GLY A 108 59.31 15.62 -40.99
C GLY A 108 59.25 16.88 -41.84
#